data_AF-A0A1R3TMC9-F1
#
_entry.id   AF-A0A1R3TMC9-F1
#
_cell.length_a   1.000
_cell.length_b   1.000
_cell.length_c   1.000
_cell.angle_alpha   90.00
_cell.angle_beta   90.00
_cell.angle_gamma   90.00
#
_symmetry.space_group_name_H-M   'P 1'
#
loop_
_entity.id
_entity.type
_entity.pdbx_description
1 polymer ?
#
loop_
_entity_poly.entity_id
_entity_poly.type
_entity_poly.pdbx_seq_one_letter_code
_entity_poly.pdbx_strand_id
1 'polypeptide(L)'
;MFKVIQIAGVAITMAASSFVMTAPAHAQDMELRIGRDGVRPVIRDRDRDMDRRGPPPRGRGCGEREARAAARASGLRDPEIVRVTPRRVVVEGFTRRGQDTITFANERGCPEI
;
A
#
# COMPACT_ATOMS: atom_id res chain seq x y z
N MET A 1 37.21 55.07 45.36
CA MET A 1 35.86 55.35 44.83
C MET A 1 35.35 54.24 43.88
N PHE A 2 35.72 52.97 44.12
CA PHE A 2 35.35 51.81 43.29
C PHE A 2 34.09 51.07 43.76
N LYS A 3 33.41 51.57 44.81
CA LYS A 3 32.23 50.95 45.41
C LYS A 3 30.89 51.38 44.78
N VAL A 4 30.88 52.46 43.99
CA VAL A 4 29.64 52.96 43.34
C VAL A 4 29.31 52.17 42.07
N ILE A 5 30.31 51.52 41.47
CA ILE A 5 30.17 50.72 40.24
C ILE A 5 29.48 49.36 40.51
N GLN A 6 29.53 48.84 41.74
CA GLN A 6 28.91 47.55 42.07
C GLN A 6 27.39 47.62 42.22
N ILE A 7 26.84 48.78 42.59
CA ILE A 7 25.40 48.94 42.87
C ILE A 7 24.62 49.20 41.57
N ALA A 8 25.26 49.76 40.54
CA ALA A 8 24.64 50.02 39.24
C ALA A 8 24.50 48.76 38.35
N GLY A 9 25.28 47.70 38.61
CA GLY A 9 25.27 46.49 37.78
C GLY A 9 24.10 45.53 38.03
N VAL A 10 23.44 45.61 39.18
CA VAL A 10 22.40 44.63 39.58
C VAL A 10 20.99 45.06 39.14
N ALA A 11 20.76 46.34 38.84
CA ALA A 11 19.44 46.83 38.45
C ALA A 11 19.07 46.52 36.98
N ILE A 12 20.01 46.09 36.14
CA ILE A 12 19.78 45.89 34.70
C ILE A 12 19.25 44.48 34.39
N THR A 13 19.38 43.50 35.30
CA THR A 13 18.94 42.11 35.03
C THR A 13 17.47 41.85 35.33
N MET A 14 16.77 42.74 36.07
CA MET A 14 15.33 42.61 36.33
C MET A 14 14.43 43.29 35.27
N ALA A 15 15.01 43.80 34.18
CA ALA A 15 14.26 44.31 33.02
C ALA A 15 14.00 43.24 31.95
N ALA A 16 14.19 41.96 32.29
CA ALA A 16 14.06 40.84 31.37
C ALA A 16 13.10 39.78 31.90
N SER A 17 11.80 40.06 31.94
CA SER A 17 10.75 39.00 31.90
C SER A 17 9.35 39.59 32.08
N SER A 18 8.76 40.14 31.01
CA SER A 18 7.29 40.07 30.81
C SER A 18 6.86 40.71 29.49
N PHE A 19 7.37 40.19 28.37
CA PHE A 19 6.59 40.21 27.13
C PHE A 19 5.84 38.87 27.04
N VAL A 20 4.61 38.83 27.53
CA VAL A 20 3.68 37.76 27.16
C VAL A 20 3.17 38.12 25.78
N MET A 21 3.81 37.58 24.74
CA MET A 21 3.21 37.61 23.41
C MET A 21 1.95 36.75 23.46
N THR A 22 0.78 37.39 23.48
CA THR A 22 -0.46 36.73 23.10
C THR A 22 -0.37 36.47 21.61
N ALA A 23 0.19 35.33 21.22
CA ALA A 23 0.05 34.85 19.86
C ALA A 23 -1.46 34.69 19.58
N PRO A 24 -1.99 35.17 18.45
CA PRO A 24 -3.32 34.74 18.05
C PRO A 24 -3.23 33.22 17.88
N ALA A 25 -3.91 32.49 18.76
CA ALA A 25 -4.23 31.11 18.48
C ALA A 25 -5.12 31.15 17.25
N HIS A 26 -4.51 31.07 16.07
CA HIS A 26 -5.19 30.64 14.86
C HIS A 26 -5.54 29.18 15.09
N ALA A 27 -6.60 28.93 15.87
CA ALA A 27 -7.43 27.79 15.64
C ALA A 27 -7.92 28.00 14.20
N GLN A 28 -7.23 27.40 13.25
CA GLN A 28 -7.82 27.14 11.95
C GLN A 28 -9.07 26.38 12.31
N ASP A 29 -10.21 27.06 12.24
CA ASP A 29 -11.52 26.49 12.41
C ASP A 29 -11.73 25.59 11.19
N MET A 30 -11.01 24.48 11.18
CA MET A 30 -11.25 23.35 10.32
C MET A 30 -12.40 22.63 10.98
N GLU A 31 -13.60 23.18 10.82
CA GLU A 31 -14.82 22.44 11.06
C GLU A 31 -14.86 21.33 10.00
N LEU A 32 -14.26 20.18 10.32
CA LEU A 32 -14.39 18.97 9.55
C LEU A 32 -15.85 18.51 9.73
N ARG A 33 -16.74 19.05 8.91
CA ARG A 33 -18.14 18.62 8.84
C ARG A 33 -18.18 17.23 8.21
N ILE A 34 -18.00 16.22 9.06
CA ILE A 34 -18.25 14.83 8.73
C ILE A 34 -19.77 14.70 8.58
N GLY A 35 -20.26 14.68 7.34
CA GLY A 35 -21.65 14.33 7.06
C GLY A 35 -21.96 12.94 7.65
N ARG A 36 -23.24 12.63 7.89
CA ARG A 36 -23.69 11.36 8.48
C ARG A 36 -23.11 10.10 7.80
N ASP A 37 -22.64 10.24 6.55
CA ASP A 37 -22.03 9.17 5.76
C ASP A 37 -20.50 9.06 5.85
N GLY A 38 -19.84 9.80 6.76
CA GLY A 38 -18.42 9.65 7.08
C GLY A 38 -17.45 10.13 5.97
N VAL A 39 -16.16 10.21 6.31
CA VAL A 39 -15.10 10.32 5.30
C VAL A 39 -15.03 8.99 4.57
N ARG A 40 -15.53 8.93 3.33
CA ARG A 40 -15.34 7.77 2.46
C ARG A 40 -14.05 7.98 1.67
N PRO A 41 -12.91 7.38 2.06
CA PRO A 41 -11.74 7.42 1.19
C PRO A 41 -12.13 6.76 -0.13
N VAL A 42 -12.08 7.52 -1.21
CA VAL A 42 -12.08 6.95 -2.56
C VAL A 42 -10.69 6.36 -2.73
N ILE A 43 -10.48 5.16 -2.19
CA ILE A 43 -9.39 4.32 -2.63
C ILE A 43 -9.72 4.08 -4.11
N ARG A 44 -8.88 4.63 -5.01
CA ARG A 44 -8.91 4.22 -6.41
C ARG A 44 -8.49 2.76 -6.44
N ASP A 45 -9.45 1.88 -6.21
CA ASP A 45 -9.35 0.46 -6.50
C ASP A 45 -9.33 0.36 -8.02
N ARG A 46 -8.14 0.61 -8.60
CA ARG A 46 -7.79 0.03 -9.89
C ARG A 46 -7.90 -1.48 -9.68
N ASP A 47 -8.79 -2.09 -10.45
CA ASP A 47 -8.71 -3.51 -10.85
C ASP A 47 -9.09 -4.55 -9.79
N ARG A 48 -10.24 -4.40 -9.11
CA ARG A 48 -10.77 -5.38 -8.14
C ARG A 48 -11.90 -6.30 -8.64
N ASP A 49 -11.86 -6.69 -9.92
CA ASP A 49 -12.74 -7.74 -10.47
C ASP A 49 -12.06 -9.13 -10.52
N MET A 50 -10.98 -9.35 -9.75
CA MET A 50 -10.28 -10.65 -9.65
C MET A 50 -10.55 -11.43 -8.34
N ASP A 51 -11.37 -10.91 -7.41
CA ASP A 51 -11.39 -11.38 -6.01
C ASP A 51 -12.64 -12.16 -5.56
N ARG A 52 -13.36 -12.86 -6.45
CA ARG A 52 -14.34 -13.90 -6.01
C ARG A 52 -13.72 -15.28 -5.79
N ARG A 53 -12.40 -15.43 -5.96
CA ARG A 53 -11.65 -16.65 -5.67
C ARG A 53 -10.33 -16.28 -5.00
N GLY A 54 -10.37 -16.13 -3.67
CA GLY A 54 -9.22 -15.68 -2.88
C GLY A 54 -7.93 -16.47 -3.17
N PRO A 55 -6.75 -15.90 -2.83
CA PRO A 55 -5.45 -16.47 -3.14
C PRO A 55 -5.40 -17.96 -2.74
N PRO A 56 -4.93 -18.87 -3.61
CA PRO A 56 -4.87 -20.29 -3.26
C PRO A 56 -4.07 -20.48 -1.96
N PRO A 57 -4.50 -21.41 -1.09
CA PRO A 57 -3.85 -21.65 0.19
C PRO A 57 -2.36 -21.91 -0.05
N ARG A 58 -1.53 -21.01 0.46
CA ARG A 58 -0.08 -21.05 0.30
C ARG A 58 0.43 -22.38 0.85
N GLY A 59 0.82 -23.30 -0.03
CA GLY A 59 1.69 -24.43 0.36
C GLY A 59 1.33 -25.83 -0.15
N ARG A 60 0.23 -26.06 -0.87
CA ARG A 60 -0.13 -27.43 -1.31
C ARG A 60 -0.41 -27.65 -2.79
N GLY A 61 -0.36 -26.61 -3.61
CA GLY A 61 -0.72 -26.67 -5.02
C GLY A 61 0.28 -25.96 -5.94
N CYS A 62 -0.10 -25.87 -7.21
CA CYS A 62 0.63 -25.15 -8.23
C CYS A 62 0.60 -23.64 -7.91
N GLY A 63 1.75 -23.07 -7.53
CA GLY A 63 1.83 -21.66 -7.16
C GLY A 63 1.68 -20.75 -8.37
N GLU A 64 1.16 -19.52 -8.20
CA GLU A 64 0.98 -18.60 -9.34
C GLU A 64 2.28 -18.34 -10.12
N ARG A 65 3.38 -18.12 -9.40
CA ARG A 65 4.70 -17.91 -10.02
C ARG A 65 5.18 -19.13 -10.79
N GLU A 66 4.89 -20.32 -10.25
CA GLU A 66 5.27 -21.61 -10.84
C GLU A 66 4.43 -21.89 -12.09
N ALA A 67 3.10 -21.70 -12.01
CA ALA A 67 2.18 -21.81 -13.14
C ALA A 67 2.57 -20.89 -14.30
N ARG A 68 2.89 -19.62 -14.01
CA ARG A 68 3.34 -18.66 -15.03
C ARG A 68 4.69 -19.07 -15.61
N ALA A 69 5.63 -19.55 -14.79
CA ALA A 69 6.93 -20.00 -15.28
C ALA A 69 6.81 -21.26 -16.17
N ALA A 70 5.99 -22.22 -15.77
CA ALA A 70 5.68 -23.41 -16.55
C ALA A 70 5.03 -23.05 -17.89
N ALA A 71 4.04 -22.15 -17.88
CA ALA A 71 3.41 -21.64 -19.10
C ALA A 71 4.42 -20.99 -20.06
N ARG A 72 5.38 -20.19 -19.54
CA ARG A 72 6.45 -19.63 -20.37
C ARG A 72 7.36 -20.72 -20.96
N ALA A 73 7.67 -21.76 -20.18
CA ALA A 73 8.47 -22.89 -20.64
C ALA A 73 7.75 -23.68 -21.77
N SER A 74 6.43 -23.80 -21.69
CA SER A 74 5.59 -24.40 -22.75
C SER A 74 5.41 -23.50 -23.99
N GLY A 75 5.95 -22.27 -23.97
CA GLY A 75 5.95 -21.36 -25.12
C GLY A 75 4.84 -20.31 -25.12
N LEU A 76 4.10 -20.18 -24.02
CA LEU A 76 3.09 -19.14 -23.82
C LEU A 76 3.76 -17.80 -23.49
N ARG A 77 3.43 -16.75 -24.25
CA ARG A 77 3.84 -15.36 -23.98
C ARG A 77 2.78 -14.66 -23.13
N ASP A 78 3.24 -13.76 -22.27
CA ASP A 78 2.41 -12.98 -21.35
C ASP A 78 1.39 -13.83 -20.56
N PRO A 79 1.85 -14.86 -19.82
CA PRO A 79 0.94 -15.76 -19.12
C PRO A 79 0.21 -15.09 -17.97
N GLU A 80 -1.11 -15.19 -18.01
CA GLU A 80 -2.05 -14.71 -17.01
C GLU A 80 -2.94 -15.84 -16.48
N ILE A 81 -3.17 -15.83 -15.18
CA ILE A 81 -3.97 -16.88 -14.54
C ILE A 81 -5.43 -16.44 -14.57
N VAL A 82 -6.24 -17.11 -15.39
CA VAL A 82 -7.65 -16.77 -15.58
C VAL A 82 -8.58 -17.55 -14.67
N ARG A 83 -8.11 -18.70 -14.15
CA ARG A 83 -8.92 -19.52 -13.23
C ARG A 83 -8.06 -20.40 -12.34
N VAL A 84 -8.32 -20.32 -11.04
CA VAL A 84 -7.75 -21.23 -10.04
C VAL A 84 -8.86 -22.05 -9.40
N THR A 85 -8.71 -23.37 -9.40
CA THR A 85 -9.61 -24.31 -8.72
C THR A 85 -8.80 -25.24 -7.82
N PRO A 86 -9.44 -25.99 -6.90
CA PRO A 86 -8.72 -26.94 -6.06
C PRO A 86 -7.96 -28.04 -6.83
N ARG A 87 -8.34 -28.32 -8.09
CA ARG A 87 -7.75 -29.39 -8.91
C ARG A 87 -6.92 -28.91 -10.10
N ARG A 88 -7.17 -27.71 -10.59
CA ARG A 88 -6.54 -27.17 -11.80
C ARG A 88 -6.31 -25.67 -11.73
N VAL A 89 -5.25 -25.22 -12.39
CA VAL A 89 -4.87 -23.83 -12.65
C VAL A 89 -4.88 -23.63 -14.16
N VAL A 90 -5.68 -22.68 -14.63
CA VAL A 90 -5.80 -22.36 -16.07
C VAL A 90 -5.04 -21.06 -16.31
N VAL A 91 -4.11 -21.11 -17.26
CA VAL A 91 -3.26 -19.99 -17.66
C VAL A 91 -3.54 -19.66 -19.12
N GLU A 92 -3.85 -18.41 -19.39
CA GLU A 92 -4.05 -17.88 -20.73
C GLU A 92 -2.83 -17.04 -21.13
N GLY A 93 -2.58 -16.95 -22.43
CA GLY A 93 -1.56 -16.06 -22.99
C GLY A 93 -1.56 -16.12 -24.51
N PHE A 94 -0.42 -15.82 -25.11
CA PHE A 94 -0.28 -15.74 -26.56
C PHE A 94 0.83 -16.66 -27.07
N THR A 95 0.54 -17.40 -28.13
CA THR A 95 1.53 -18.12 -28.92
C THR A 95 1.76 -17.41 -30.25
N ARG A 96 2.64 -17.96 -31.10
CA ARG A 96 2.83 -17.46 -32.48
C ARG A 96 1.56 -17.57 -33.34
N ARG A 97 0.57 -18.37 -32.91
CA ARG A 97 -0.67 -18.65 -33.65
C ARG A 97 -1.87 -17.85 -33.13
N GLY A 98 -1.71 -17.09 -32.03
CA GLY A 98 -2.80 -16.32 -31.40
C GLY A 98 -2.91 -16.59 -29.91
N GLN A 99 -4.07 -16.27 -29.35
CA GLN A 99 -4.39 -16.55 -27.95
C GLN A 99 -4.47 -18.06 -27.71
N ASP A 100 -3.89 -18.53 -26.62
CA ASP A 100 -3.86 -19.93 -26.25
C ASP A 100 -3.97 -20.11 -24.73
N THR A 101 -4.38 -21.29 -24.29
CA THR A 101 -4.65 -21.61 -22.90
C THR A 101 -4.01 -22.93 -22.52
N ILE A 102 -3.23 -22.94 -21.44
CA ILE A 102 -2.60 -24.13 -20.87
C ILE A 102 -3.23 -24.42 -19.51
N THR A 103 -3.57 -25.69 -19.27
CA THR A 103 -4.13 -26.14 -18.00
C THR A 103 -3.11 -26.96 -17.23
N PHE A 104 -2.87 -26.59 -15.98
CA PHE A 104 -2.02 -27.32 -15.06
C PHE A 104 -2.86 -27.94 -13.94
N ALA A 105 -2.44 -29.10 -13.42
CA ALA A 105 -2.97 -29.61 -12.18
C ALA A 105 -2.57 -28.67 -11.02
N ASN A 106 -3.47 -28.48 -10.06
CA ASN A 106 -3.18 -27.70 -8.86
C ASN A 106 -2.42 -28.54 -7.83
N GLU A 107 -1.31 -29.10 -8.26
CA GLU A 107 -0.41 -29.97 -7.49
C GLU A 107 1.02 -29.42 -7.54
N ARG A 108 1.88 -29.87 -6.63
CA ARG A 108 3.29 -29.46 -6.64
C ARG A 108 3.95 -29.83 -7.97
N GLY A 109 4.74 -28.92 -8.54
CA GLY A 109 5.38 -29.13 -9.83
C GLY A 109 4.52 -28.75 -11.05
N CYS A 110 3.26 -28.32 -10.83
CA CYS A 110 2.36 -27.83 -11.89
C CYS A 110 2.36 -28.72 -13.16
N PRO A 111 2.02 -30.03 -13.06
CA PRO A 111 2.00 -30.87 -14.25
C PRO A 111 0.88 -30.44 -15.21
N GLU A 112 1.15 -30.44 -16.51
CA GLU A 112 0.19 -30.11 -17.56
C GLU A 112 -0.85 -31.25 -17.72
N ILE A 113 -2.13 -30.90 -17.89
CA ILE A 113 -3.26 -31.85 -17.97
C ILE A 113 -4.20 -31.56 -19.14
#